data_AF-A0A2E6W5J9-F1
#
_entry.id   AF-A0A2E6W5J9-F1
#
_cell.length_a   1.000
_cell.length_b   1.000
_cell.length_c   1.000
_cell.angle_alpha   90.00
_cell.angle_beta   90.00
_cell.angle_gamma   90.00
#
_symmetry.space_group_name_H-M   'P 1'
#
loop_
_entity.id
_entity.type
_entity.pdbx_description
1 polymer ?
#
loop_
_entity_poly.entity_id
_entity_poly.type
_entity_poly.pdbx_seq_one_letter_code
_entity_poly.pdbx_strand_id
1 'polypeptide(L)' 'MVKAQIHSNIIEAQVNCAGCSNKMVLRGAFHSQQFTVESCYKCHSAYTGKRQVSDTGAVEKFKQKFKGFSSFKKK' A
#
# COMPACT_ATOMS: atom_id res chain seq x y z
N MET A 1 35.66 -2.34 8.99
CA MET A 1 35.84 -3.11 10.25
C MET A 1 34.78 -2.66 11.24
N VAL A 2 33.96 -3.57 11.74
CA VAL A 2 32.95 -3.28 12.77
C VAL A 2 33.68 -3.06 14.08
N LYS A 3 33.66 -1.83 14.61
CA LYS A 3 34.15 -1.54 15.96
C LYS A 3 33.18 -2.14 16.98
N ALA A 4 33.72 -2.90 17.92
CA ALA A 4 32.95 -3.45 19.03
C ALA A 4 32.35 -2.31 19.88
N GLN A 5 31.11 -2.49 20.32
CA GLN A 5 30.37 -1.60 21.25
C GLN A 5 29.80 -0.26 20.74
N ILE A 6 29.99 0.11 19.46
CA ILE A 6 29.35 1.33 18.89
C ILE A 6 28.15 1.03 17.97
N HIS A 7 27.78 -0.24 17.81
CA HIS A 7 26.70 -0.67 16.92
C HIS A 7 25.52 -1.17 17.76
N SER A 8 24.33 -0.64 17.49
CA SER A 8 23.09 -1.06 18.12
C SER A 8 22.78 -2.54 17.85
N ASN A 9 22.08 -3.18 18.78
CA ASN A 9 21.70 -4.59 18.64
C ASN A 9 20.80 -4.78 17.40
N ILE A 10 21.24 -5.65 16.49
CA ILE A 10 20.50 -5.98 15.27
C ILE A 10 19.64 -7.19 15.59
N ILE A 11 18.32 -7.00 15.60
CA ILE A 11 17.35 -8.06 15.77
C ILE A 11 16.64 -8.39 14.45
N GLU A 12 16.16 -9.63 14.36
CA GLU A 12 15.23 -10.04 13.32
C GLU A 12 13.82 -9.62 13.71
N ALA A 13 13.12 -8.95 12.80
CA ALA A 13 11.76 -8.53 13.03
C ALA A 13 10.84 -8.84 11.84
N GLN A 14 9.61 -9.23 12.18
CA GLN A 14 8.57 -9.62 11.24
C GLN A 14 7.64 -8.44 10.96
N VAL A 15 7.62 -8.02 9.70
CA VAL A 15 6.79 -6.93 9.21
C VAL A 15 5.54 -7.51 8.59
N ASN A 16 4.38 -7.08 9.06
CA ASN A 16 3.10 -7.41 8.44
C ASN A 16 2.51 -6.17 7.76
N CYS A 17 2.29 -6.22 6.45
CA CYS A 17 1.67 -5.10 5.75
C CYS A 17 0.14 -5.20 5.74
N ALA A 18 -0.54 -4.18 6.25
CA ALA A 18 -2.00 -4.12 6.28
C ALA A 18 -2.64 -4.02 4.88
N GLY A 19 -1.98 -3.35 3.93
CA GLY A 19 -2.53 -3.11 2.59
C GLY A 19 -2.35 -4.25 1.57
N CYS A 20 -1.35 -5.11 1.75
CA CYS A 20 -0.98 -6.17 0.77
C CYS A 20 -0.84 -7.56 1.40
N SER A 21 -1.19 -7.71 2.70
CA SER A 21 -1.01 -8.93 3.52
C SER A 21 0.37 -9.60 3.40
N ASN A 22 1.39 -8.81 3.05
CA ASN A 22 2.74 -9.29 2.80
C ASN A 22 3.48 -9.38 4.13
N LYS A 23 4.04 -10.55 4.41
CA LYS A 23 4.90 -10.80 5.58
C LYS A 23 6.36 -10.74 5.10
N MET A 24 7.12 -9.76 5.58
CA MET A 24 8.54 -9.64 5.25
C MET A 24 9.39 -9.69 6.53
N VAL A 25 10.56 -10.31 6.46
CA VAL A 25 11.51 -10.40 7.58
C VAL A 25 12.63 -9.41 7.31
N LEU A 26 12.86 -8.49 8.24
CA LEU A 26 13.92 -7.50 8.16
C LEU A 26 14.88 -7.69 9.33
N ARG A 27 16.18 -7.51 9.07
CA ARG A 27 17.21 -7.41 10.10
C ARG A 27 17.56 -5.95 10.30
N GLY A 28 17.49 -5.47 11.54
CA GLY A 28 17.80 -4.08 11.85
C GLY A 28 17.80 -3.80 13.34
N ALA A 29 18.19 -2.58 13.70
CA ALA A 29 18.10 -2.08 15.08
C ALA A 29 16.65 -1.69 15.39
N PHE A 30 15.76 -2.68 15.42
CA PHE A 30 14.37 -2.49 15.77
C PHE A 30 14.19 -2.63 17.29
N HIS A 31 13.25 -1.89 17.86
CA HIS A 31 12.90 -2.04 19.27
C HIS A 31 11.94 -3.22 19.51
N SER A 32 11.14 -3.57 18.51
CA SER A 32 10.14 -4.64 18.57
C SER A 32 10.36 -5.69 17.47
N GLN A 33 9.99 -6.93 17.80
CA GLN A 33 10.15 -8.10 16.93
C GLN A 33 9.02 -8.23 15.89
N GLN A 34 7.91 -7.50 16.06
CA GLN A 34 6.78 -7.49 15.15
C GLN A 34 6.29 -6.05 14.94
N PHE A 35 5.99 -5.69 13.69
CA PHE A 35 5.39 -4.39 13.37
C PHE A 35 4.43 -4.46 12.18
N THR A 36 3.36 -3.69 12.29
CA THR A 36 2.35 -3.53 11.24
C THR A 36 2.62 -2.26 10.44
N VAL A 37 2.75 -2.39 9.12
CA VAL A 37 3.06 -1.26 8.21
C VAL A 37 1.93 -1.10 7.19
N GLU A 38 1.52 0.13 6.92
CA GLU A 38 0.39 0.38 6.02
C GLU A 38 0.76 0.27 4.53
N SER A 39 2.01 0.61 4.18
CA SER A 39 2.50 0.57 2.80
C SER A 39 3.77 -0.27 2.65
N CYS A 40 3.72 -1.25 1.74
CA CYS A 40 4.84 -2.09 1.33
C CYS A 40 5.29 -1.72 -0.09
N TYR A 41 6.41 -2.27 -0.57
CA TYR A 41 6.84 -2.15 -1.98
C TYR A 41 5.79 -2.68 -2.98
N LYS A 42 4.88 -3.58 -2.55
CA LYS A 42 3.75 -4.05 -3.37
C LYS A 42 2.52 -3.13 -3.30
N CYS A 43 2.45 -2.21 -2.35
CA CYS A 43 1.34 -1.26 -2.21
C CYS A 43 1.68 0.12 -2.77
N HIS A 44 2.92 0.56 -2.62
CA HIS A 44 3.26 1.93 -2.85
C HIS A 44 3.22 2.23 -4.36
N SER A 45 2.37 3.19 -4.75
CA SER A 45 2.01 3.51 -6.14
C SER A 45 3.23 3.78 -7.03
N ALA A 46 4.35 4.23 -6.46
CA ALA A 46 5.61 4.39 -7.19
C ALA A 46 6.22 3.08 -7.69
N TYR A 47 5.99 1.94 -7.01
CA TYR A 47 6.54 0.64 -7.39
C TYR A 47 5.59 -0.16 -8.27
N THR A 48 4.27 -0.06 -8.06
CA THR A 48 3.27 -0.81 -8.84
C THR A 48 2.85 -0.11 -10.12
N GLY A 49 3.20 1.17 -10.31
CA GLY A 49 2.88 1.97 -11.49
C GLY A 49 1.39 2.24 -11.69
N LYS A 50 0.53 1.72 -10.81
CA LYS A 50 -0.92 1.88 -10.84
C LYS A 50 -1.31 2.96 -9.84
N ARG A 51 -1.75 4.10 -10.36
CA ARG A 51 -2.39 5.13 -9.52
C ARG A 51 -3.72 4.56 -9.04
N GLN A 52 -3.91 4.43 -7.73
CA GLN A 52 -5.26 4.22 -7.20
C GLN A 52 -6.05 5.49 -7.49
N VAL A 53 -6.90 5.45 -8.53
CA VAL A 53 -7.78 6.55 -8.88
C VAL A 53 -8.99 6.45 -7.97
N SER A 54 -9.16 7.45 -7.11
CA SER A 54 -10.42 7.66 -6.39
C SER A 54 -11.46 8.17 -7.39
N ASP A 55 -12.20 7.25 -8.02
CA ASP A 55 -13.24 7.56 -9.02
C ASP A 55 -14.57 8.05 -8.40
N THR A 56 -14.60 8.34 -7.09
CA THR A 56 -15.78 8.86 -6.36
C THR A 56 -16.05 10.35 -6.61
N GLY A 57 -15.63 10.85 -7.78
CA GLY A 57 -15.78 12.23 -8.21
C GLY A 57 -17.02 12.48 -9.06
N ALA A 58 -17.00 13.57 -9.82
CA ALA A 58 -18.10 14.02 -10.68
C ALA A 58 -18.65 12.95 -11.64
N VAL A 59 -17.84 11.94 -12.00
CA VAL A 59 -18.22 10.80 -12.85
C VAL A 59 -19.33 9.95 -12.20
N GLU A 60 -19.25 9.70 -10.89
CA GLU A 60 -20.27 8.94 -10.17
C GLU A 60 -21.59 9.72 -10.09
N LYS A 61 -21.50 11.03 -9.82
CA LYS A 61 -22.66 11.94 -9.78
C LYS A 61 -23.31 12.07 -11.15
N PHE A 62 -22.52 12.10 -12.22
CA PHE A 62 -23.00 12.09 -13.60
C PHE A 62 -23.72 10.77 -13.91
N LYS A 63 -23.08 9.62 -13.64
CA LYS A 63 -23.72 8.31 -13.82
C LYS A 63 -25.05 8.20 -13.05
N GLN A 64 -25.13 8.73 -11.82
CA GLN A 64 -26.37 8.76 -11.04
C GLN A 64 -27.46 9.65 -11.63
N LYS A 65 -27.12 10.84 -12.16
CA LYS A 65 -28.07 11.75 -12.79
C LYS A 65 -28.57 11.25 -14.15
N PHE A 66 -27.73 10.55 -14.91
CA PHE A 66 -28.04 10.10 -16.27
C PHE A 66 -28.42 8.62 -16.38
N LYS A 67 -28.73 7.92 -15.26
CA LYS A 67 -29.16 6.50 -15.26
C LYS A 67 -30.32 6.18 -16.19
N GLY A 68 -31.18 7.17 -16.51
CA GLY A 68 -32.34 7.00 -17.39
C GLY A 68 -32.09 7.30 -18.88
N PHE A 69 -30.92 7.82 -19.26
CA PHE A 69 -30.68 8.34 -20.63
C PHE A 69 -29.87 7.40 -21.54
N SER A 70 -29.42 6.25 -21.04
CA SER A 70 -28.51 5.33 -21.76
C SER A 70 -29.16 4.43 -22.80
N SER A 71 -30.46 4.56 -23.09
CA SER A 71 -31.17 3.76 -24.11
C SER A 71 -31.28 4.45 -25.49
N PHE A 72 -30.27 5.22 -25.92
CA PHE A 72 -30.13 5.52 -27.35
C PHE A 72 -29.45 4.35 -28.05
N LYS A 73 -30.27 3.36 -28.41
CA LYS A 73 -29.96 2.23 -29.28
C LYS A 73 -29.34 2.77 -30.57
N LYS A 74 -28.04 2.56 -30.78
CA LYS A 74 -27.41 2.80 -32.10
C LYS A 74 -28.09 1.87 -33.11
N LYS A 75 -28.76 2.46 -34.09
CA LYS A 75 -29.24 1.80 -35.31
C LYS A 75 -28.09 1.78 -36.32
#